data_AF-A0AAW0L503-F1
#
_entry.id   AF-A0AAW0L503-F1
#
_cell.length_a   1.000
_cell.length_b   1.000
_cell.length_c   1.000
_cell.angle_alpha   90.00
_cell.angle_beta   90.00
_cell.angle_gamma   90.00
#
_symmetry.space_group_name_H-M   'P 1'
#
loop_
_entity.id
_entity.type
_entity.pdbx_description
1 polymer ?
#
loop_
_entity_poly.entity_id
_entity_poly.type
_entity_poly.pdbx_seq_one_letter_code
_entity_poly.pdbx_strand_id
1 'polypeptide(L)'
;MASPSWLQALLNPNKNWFAKQHMKTVSQRLRNYGRFGHKGGSGSSPSRNRGRQKPEAQARYGSLYEARVPSSGSSGLRFEDLYDPKEDLDIKEALDRLPREIVDARNQRLKRAMDLSMKHEYLPQDLQALQTPFRSYLKDMLALVKKERAEREALGALPLYQRTIP
;
A
#
# COMPACT_ATOMS: atom_id res chain seq x y z
N MET A 1 -49.37 8.20 -43.40
CA MET A 1 -48.44 8.01 -44.54
C MET A 1 -47.26 7.18 -44.04
N ALA A 2 -47.01 6.01 -44.64
CA ALA A 2 -45.95 5.11 -44.19
C ALA A 2 -44.57 5.70 -44.52
N SER A 3 -43.65 5.68 -43.56
CA SER A 3 -42.28 6.18 -43.75
C SER A 3 -41.50 5.31 -44.74
N PRO A 4 -40.62 5.89 -45.59
CA PRO A 4 -39.82 5.12 -46.56
C PRO A 4 -38.95 4.05 -45.87
N SER A 5 -38.84 2.87 -46.50
CA SER A 5 -38.10 1.70 -45.98
C SER A 5 -36.65 2.00 -45.55
N TRP A 6 -35.97 2.90 -46.28
CA TRP A 6 -34.59 3.30 -45.97
C TRP A 6 -34.49 4.22 -44.74
N LEU A 7 -35.49 5.09 -44.51
CA LEU A 7 -35.59 5.91 -43.30
C LEU A 7 -35.92 5.05 -42.09
N GLN A 8 -36.77 4.04 -42.25
CA GLN A 8 -36.97 3.01 -41.24
C GLN A 8 -35.68 2.24 -40.95
N ALA A 9 -34.84 1.93 -41.93
CA ALA A 9 -33.55 1.26 -41.68
C ALA A 9 -32.57 2.12 -40.86
N LEU A 10 -32.62 3.44 -41.00
CA LEU A 10 -31.80 4.40 -40.24
C LEU A 10 -32.31 4.61 -38.81
N LEU A 11 -33.63 4.74 -38.66
CA LEU A 11 -34.30 5.02 -37.37
C LEU A 11 -34.54 3.77 -36.52
N ASN A 12 -34.46 2.56 -37.12
CA ASN A 12 -34.61 1.31 -36.39
C ASN A 12 -33.26 0.85 -35.80
N PRO A 13 -33.11 0.81 -34.46
CA PRO A 13 -31.84 0.53 -33.80
C PRO A 13 -31.27 -0.88 -34.06
N ASN A 14 -32.13 -1.84 -34.43
CA ASN A 14 -31.71 -3.20 -34.77
C ASN A 14 -31.10 -3.34 -36.18
N LYS A 15 -31.36 -2.37 -37.08
CA LYS A 15 -30.89 -2.38 -38.47
C LYS A 15 -29.76 -1.38 -38.74
N ASN A 16 -29.65 -0.33 -37.93
CA ASN A 16 -28.62 0.71 -38.10
C ASN A 16 -27.22 0.24 -37.64
N TRP A 17 -26.25 0.25 -38.57
CA TRP A 17 -24.87 -0.14 -38.33
C TRP A 17 -24.16 0.77 -37.32
N PHE A 18 -24.44 2.07 -37.32
CA PHE A 18 -23.82 3.03 -36.39
C PHE A 18 -24.25 2.77 -34.94
N ALA A 19 -25.52 2.42 -34.73
CA ALA A 19 -26.04 2.04 -33.42
C ALA A 19 -25.33 0.77 -32.88
N LYS A 20 -25.03 -0.20 -33.76
CA LYS A 20 -24.26 -1.40 -33.38
C LYS A 20 -22.83 -1.09 -32.97
N GLN A 21 -22.15 -0.17 -33.67
CA GLN A 21 -20.80 0.25 -33.28
C GLN A 21 -20.82 0.97 -31.93
N HIS A 22 -21.75 1.91 -31.74
CA HIS A 22 -21.91 2.62 -30.48
C HIS A 22 -22.18 1.68 -29.30
N MET A 23 -23.08 0.70 -29.47
CA MET A 23 -23.36 -0.34 -28.46
C MET A 23 -22.14 -1.23 -28.15
N LYS A 24 -21.31 -1.57 -29.15
CA LYS A 24 -20.06 -2.30 -28.90
C LYS A 24 -19.09 -1.49 -28.05
N THR A 25 -18.91 -0.20 -28.36
CA THR A 25 -18.02 0.69 -27.61
C THR A 25 -18.51 0.92 -26.18
N VAL A 26 -19.81 1.14 -25.98
CA VAL A 26 -20.43 1.28 -24.66
C VAL A 26 -20.36 -0.03 -23.87
N SER A 27 -20.63 -1.17 -24.49
CA SER A 27 -20.51 -2.49 -23.85
C SER A 27 -19.06 -2.82 -23.44
N GLN A 28 -18.07 -2.44 -24.26
CA GLN A 28 -16.65 -2.60 -23.91
C GLN A 28 -16.25 -1.73 -22.73
N ARG A 29 -16.76 -0.49 -22.67
CA ARG A 29 -16.56 0.41 -21.53
C ARG A 29 -17.25 -0.13 -20.27
N LEU A 30 -18.51 -0.56 -20.36
CA LEU A 30 -19.26 -1.11 -19.22
C LEU A 30 -18.65 -2.41 -18.65
N ARG A 31 -18.09 -3.28 -19.50
CA ARG A 31 -17.31 -4.45 -19.06
C ARG A 31 -16.10 -4.06 -18.22
N ASN A 32 -15.49 -2.91 -18.48
CA ASN A 32 -14.38 -2.39 -17.68
C ASN A 32 -14.85 -1.70 -16.39
N TYR A 33 -16.05 -1.10 -16.38
CA TYR A 33 -16.63 -0.50 -15.17
C TYR A 33 -17.09 -1.54 -14.14
N GLY A 34 -17.64 -2.69 -14.57
CA GLY A 34 -18.03 -3.79 -13.68
C GLY A 34 -16.88 -4.66 -13.16
N ARG A 35 -15.64 -4.47 -13.66
CA ARG A 35 -14.46 -5.23 -13.19
C ARG A 35 -13.79 -4.61 -11.95
N PHE A 36 -14.24 -3.42 -11.53
CA PHE A 36 -13.74 -2.71 -10.34
C PHE A 36 -14.71 -2.71 -9.16
N GLY A 37 -15.87 -3.38 -9.25
CA GLY A 37 -16.79 -3.57 -8.12
C GLY A 37 -17.39 -4.98 -8.15
N HIS A 38 -17.49 -5.63 -6.99
CA HIS A 38 -17.94 -7.02 -6.77
C HIS A 38 -16.97 -8.14 -7.15
N LYS A 39 -16.04 -8.44 -6.24
CA LYS A 39 -15.71 -9.83 -5.94
C LYS A 39 -16.80 -10.40 -5.02
N GLY A 40 -17.86 -10.95 -5.63
CA GLY A 40 -18.81 -11.84 -4.96
C GLY A 40 -18.67 -13.23 -5.55
N GLY A 41 -17.65 -13.97 -5.13
CA GLY A 41 -17.48 -15.37 -5.49
C GLY A 41 -18.09 -16.26 -4.42
N SER A 42 -19.15 -16.98 -4.76
CA SER A 42 -19.61 -18.17 -4.05
C SER A 42 -18.48 -19.19 -4.01
N GLY A 43 -17.88 -19.35 -2.84
CA GLY A 43 -16.83 -20.32 -2.57
C GLY A 43 -17.07 -20.91 -1.20
N SER A 44 -17.43 -22.19 -1.20
CA SER A 44 -17.59 -23.09 -0.06
C SER A 44 -16.54 -22.82 1.04
N SER A 45 -17.00 -22.61 2.27
CA SER A 45 -16.15 -22.41 3.44
C SER A 45 -15.17 -23.58 3.64
N PRO A 46 -13.84 -23.37 3.58
CA PRO A 46 -12.90 -24.33 4.12
C PRO A 46 -12.78 -24.07 5.62
N SER A 47 -13.31 -25.01 6.40
CA SER A 47 -13.01 -25.13 7.83
C SER A 47 -11.52 -25.43 8.04
N ARG A 48 -10.93 -24.82 9.09
CA ARG A 48 -9.62 -25.11 9.72
C ARG A 48 -8.35 -24.88 8.88
N ASN A 49 -7.54 -23.90 9.26
CA ASN A 49 -6.47 -24.07 10.27
C ASN A 49 -5.68 -22.75 10.44
N ARG A 50 -5.75 -22.14 11.63
CA ARG A 50 -4.89 -21.01 12.00
C ARG A 50 -3.51 -21.57 12.36
N GLY A 51 -2.51 -21.41 11.50
CA GLY A 51 -1.14 -21.77 11.86
C GLY A 51 -0.20 -22.13 10.73
N ARG A 52 -0.01 -21.26 9.73
CA ARG A 52 1.24 -21.21 8.95
C ARG A 52 1.29 -19.89 8.17
N GLN A 53 1.93 -18.87 8.73
CA GLN A 53 2.27 -17.68 7.96
C GLN A 53 3.26 -18.12 6.87
N LYS A 54 2.88 -18.06 5.60
CA LYS A 54 3.75 -18.43 4.48
C LYS A 54 4.68 -17.23 4.18
N PRO A 55 6.00 -17.32 4.44
CA PRO A 55 6.93 -16.20 4.22
C PRO A 55 7.07 -15.80 2.74
N GLU A 56 6.70 -16.70 1.84
CA GLU A 56 6.83 -16.59 0.38
C GLU A 56 5.90 -15.53 -0.22
N ALA A 57 4.73 -15.34 0.41
CA ALA A 57 3.76 -14.34 -0.02
C ALA A 57 4.18 -12.93 0.40
N GLN A 58 5.05 -12.70 1.37
CA GLN A 58 5.56 -11.35 1.63
C GLN A 58 6.68 -10.98 0.66
N ALA A 59 7.52 -11.95 0.28
CA ALA A 59 8.61 -11.76 -0.67
C ALA A 59 8.11 -11.48 -2.11
N ARG A 60 7.15 -12.27 -2.61
CA ARG A 60 6.61 -12.11 -3.99
C ARG A 60 5.90 -10.78 -4.20
N TYR A 61 5.14 -10.40 -3.19
CA TYR A 61 4.44 -9.14 -3.15
C TYR A 61 5.43 -7.97 -3.01
N GLY A 62 6.44 -8.08 -2.14
CA GLY A 62 7.56 -7.12 -1.99
C GLY A 62 8.16 -6.67 -3.32
N SER A 63 8.51 -7.62 -4.17
CA SER A 63 9.13 -7.36 -5.49
C SER A 63 8.23 -6.60 -6.48
N LEU A 64 6.91 -6.77 -6.39
CA LEU A 64 5.94 -6.12 -7.29
C LEU A 64 5.66 -4.67 -6.90
N TYR A 65 5.81 -4.32 -5.62
CA TYR A 65 5.70 -2.95 -5.14
C TYR A 65 6.99 -2.17 -5.39
N GLU A 66 8.14 -2.83 -5.23
CA GLU A 66 9.47 -2.28 -5.46
C GLU A 66 9.67 -1.79 -6.91
N ALA A 67 9.03 -2.44 -7.89
CA ALA A 67 9.12 -2.06 -9.30
C ALA A 67 8.06 -1.06 -9.81
N ARG A 68 6.99 -0.77 -9.05
CA ARG A 68 5.84 0.03 -9.52
C ARG A 68 5.46 1.21 -8.62
N VAL A 69 5.95 1.30 -7.38
CA VAL A 69 5.72 2.49 -6.56
C VAL A 69 6.55 3.64 -7.15
N PRO A 70 5.94 4.74 -7.63
CA PRO A 70 6.66 5.96 -7.95
C PRO A 70 7.19 6.53 -6.64
N SER A 71 8.39 6.08 -6.30
CA SER A 71 9.31 6.59 -5.29
C SER A 71 8.65 7.30 -4.09
N SER A 72 8.52 6.59 -2.98
CA SER A 72 8.89 7.17 -1.68
C SER A 72 10.33 7.76 -1.70
N GLY A 73 11.13 7.41 -2.72
CA GLY A 73 12.39 8.04 -3.09
C GLY A 73 12.30 9.48 -3.59
N SER A 74 11.12 10.09 -3.77
CA SER A 74 11.01 11.50 -4.20
C SER A 74 11.54 12.46 -3.12
N SER A 75 11.42 12.09 -1.83
CA SER A 75 11.95 12.83 -0.69
C SER A 75 13.14 12.13 0.00
N GLY A 76 13.52 10.93 -0.47
CA GLY A 76 14.66 10.17 0.03
C GLY A 76 14.45 9.54 1.40
N LEU A 77 13.23 9.11 1.71
CA LEU A 77 12.90 8.35 2.92
C LEU A 77 13.03 6.85 2.71
N ARG A 78 13.34 6.12 3.78
CA ARG A 78 13.20 4.65 3.85
C ARG A 78 11.81 4.28 4.32
N PHE A 79 11.36 3.07 3.98
CA PHE A 79 10.03 2.57 4.34
C PHE A 79 9.76 2.63 5.86
N GLU A 80 10.76 2.31 6.67
CA GLU A 80 10.63 2.30 8.13
C GLU A 80 10.71 3.69 8.77
N ASP A 81 11.13 4.72 8.02
CA ASP A 81 11.12 6.10 8.52
C ASP A 81 9.68 6.61 8.72
N LEU A 82 8.71 6.04 7.99
CA LEU A 82 7.29 6.38 8.02
C LEU A 82 6.57 5.89 9.28
N TYR A 83 7.21 5.05 10.09
CA TYR A 83 6.62 4.52 11.32
C TYR A 83 6.60 5.57 12.44
N ASP A 84 5.42 6.01 12.87
CA ASP A 84 5.28 7.03 13.91
C ASP A 84 5.50 6.45 15.32
N PRO A 85 6.50 6.93 16.09
CA PRO A 85 6.74 6.50 17.47
C PRO A 85 5.64 6.89 18.46
N LYS A 86 4.79 7.89 18.16
CA LYS A 86 3.69 8.30 19.04
C LYS A 86 2.47 7.39 18.91
N GLU A 87 2.26 6.87 17.70
CA GLU A 87 1.24 5.87 17.46
C GLU A 87 1.66 4.56 18.13
N ASP A 88 2.65 3.84 17.61
CA ASP A 88 3.04 2.55 18.21
C ASP A 88 4.16 2.72 19.24
N LEU A 89 3.85 2.43 20.51
CA LEU A 89 4.84 2.48 21.59
C LEU A 89 5.94 1.43 21.41
N ASP A 90 5.66 0.30 20.73
CA ASP A 90 6.69 -0.69 20.40
C ASP A 90 7.72 -0.11 19.42
N ILE A 91 7.30 0.81 18.54
CA ILE A 91 8.20 1.51 17.61
C ILE A 91 9.10 2.46 18.38
N LYS A 92 8.54 3.20 19.36
CA LYS A 92 9.32 4.07 20.25
C LYS A 92 10.38 3.27 21.01
N GLU A 93 9.98 2.19 21.67
CA GLU A 93 10.89 1.33 22.43
C GLU A 93 11.99 0.75 21.53
N ALA A 94 11.62 0.27 20.34
CA ALA A 94 12.60 -0.25 19.40
C ALA A 94 13.62 0.81 18.99
N LEU A 95 13.21 2.06 18.74
CA LEU A 95 14.13 3.14 18.40
C LEU A 95 15.04 3.55 19.54
N ASP A 96 14.51 3.56 20.77
CA ASP A 96 15.28 3.92 21.96
C ASP A 96 16.40 2.88 22.24
N ARG A 97 16.24 1.64 21.77
CA ARG A 97 17.26 0.56 21.84
C ARG A 97 18.27 0.57 20.69
N LEU A 98 17.99 1.25 19.57
CA LEU A 98 18.87 1.23 18.41
C LEU A 98 20.14 2.05 18.65
N PRO A 99 21.26 1.71 17.97
CA PRO A 99 22.45 2.55 17.94
C PRO A 99 22.10 3.98 17.50
N ARG A 100 22.69 4.95 18.18
CA ARG A 100 22.39 6.37 17.98
C ARG A 100 22.65 6.82 16.55
N GLU A 101 23.68 6.28 15.89
CA GLU A 101 24.04 6.61 14.51
C GLU A 101 22.91 6.29 13.53
N ILE A 102 22.17 5.19 13.77
CA ILE A 102 21.06 4.78 12.92
C ILE A 102 19.87 5.72 13.12
N VAL A 103 19.60 6.08 14.37
CA VAL A 103 18.53 7.02 14.75
C VAL A 103 18.82 8.42 14.21
N ASP A 104 20.05 8.90 14.32
CA ASP A 104 20.47 10.19 13.79
C ASP A 104 20.37 10.22 12.26
N ALA A 105 20.79 9.15 11.57
CA ALA A 105 20.60 9.01 10.13
C ALA A 105 19.12 9.00 9.72
N ARG A 106 18.23 8.38 10.51
CA ARG A 106 16.77 8.46 10.32
C ARG A 106 16.29 9.90 10.46
N ASN A 107 16.70 10.58 11.52
CA ASN A 107 16.28 11.96 11.80
C ASN A 107 16.75 12.93 10.70
N GLN A 108 17.94 12.72 10.13
CA GLN A 108 18.42 13.49 8.98
C GLN A 108 17.56 13.27 7.73
N ARG A 109 17.16 12.03 7.42
CA ARG A 109 16.27 11.73 6.29
C ARG A 109 14.90 12.40 6.48
N LEU A 110 14.33 12.30 7.68
CA LEU A 110 13.06 12.95 8.03
C LEU A 110 13.12 14.47 7.89
N LYS A 111 14.17 15.12 8.42
CA LYS A 111 14.37 16.57 8.29
C LYS A 111 14.51 17.00 6.84
N ARG A 112 15.29 16.27 6.04
CA ARG A 112 15.44 16.53 4.60
C ARG A 112 14.11 16.39 3.87
N ALA A 113 13.34 15.34 4.17
CA ALA A 113 12.04 15.14 3.56
C ALA A 113 11.05 16.25 3.93
N MET A 114 11.06 16.73 5.17
CA MET A 114 10.27 17.89 5.61
C MET A 114 10.68 19.16 4.85
N ASP A 115 11.98 19.44 4.73
CA ASP A 115 12.49 20.60 4.00
C ASP A 115 12.07 20.60 2.52
N LEU A 116 12.25 19.46 1.83
CA LEU A 116 11.81 19.26 0.46
C LEU A 116 10.29 19.39 0.31
N SER A 117 9.53 18.82 1.25
CA SER A 117 8.06 18.92 1.27
C SER A 117 7.60 20.36 1.44
N MET A 118 8.25 21.16 2.30
CA MET A 118 7.93 22.57 2.50
C MET A 118 8.24 23.41 1.26
N LYS A 119 9.31 23.08 0.54
CA LYS A 119 9.71 23.74 -0.71
C LYS A 119 8.89 23.27 -1.93
N HIS A 120 8.06 22.23 -1.78
CA HIS A 120 7.40 21.55 -2.89
C HIS A 120 8.39 21.07 -3.99
N GLU A 121 9.57 20.66 -3.56
CA GLU A 121 10.66 20.18 -4.42
C GLU A 121 10.93 18.69 -4.18
N TYR A 122 11.57 18.06 -5.16
CA TYR A 122 12.00 16.66 -5.07
C TYR A 122 13.52 16.58 -4.90
N LEU A 123 13.98 15.45 -4.34
CA LEU A 123 15.40 15.15 -4.26
C LEU A 123 16.00 15.07 -5.68
N PRO A 124 17.21 15.58 -5.95
CA PRO A 124 17.80 15.50 -7.28
C PRO A 124 18.00 14.06 -7.74
N GLN A 125 17.89 13.82 -9.04
CA GLN A 125 17.87 12.47 -9.65
C GLN A 125 19.08 11.62 -9.27
N ASP A 126 20.27 12.23 -9.20
CA ASP A 126 21.52 11.55 -8.83
C ASP A 126 21.46 10.98 -7.41
N LEU A 127 20.87 11.73 -6.47
CA LEU A 127 20.69 11.30 -5.09
C LEU A 127 19.52 10.33 -4.93
N GLN A 128 18.50 10.40 -5.79
CA GLN A 128 17.40 9.42 -5.82
C GLN A 128 17.92 8.04 -6.23
N ALA A 129 18.80 7.96 -7.22
CA ALA A 129 19.38 6.71 -7.68
C ALA A 129 20.21 6.00 -6.59
N LEU A 130 20.80 6.76 -5.67
CA LEU A 130 21.56 6.23 -4.52
C LEU A 130 20.67 5.81 -3.33
N GLN A 131 19.36 6.05 -3.37
CA GLN A 131 18.49 5.69 -2.26
C GLN A 131 18.27 4.18 -2.15
N THR A 132 18.19 3.71 -0.91
CA THR A 132 17.90 2.31 -0.58
C THR A 132 16.60 2.22 0.25
N PRO A 133 15.42 2.44 -0.34
CA PRO A 133 14.17 2.59 0.42
C PRO A 133 13.76 1.34 1.20
N PHE A 134 14.11 0.14 0.71
CA PHE A 134 13.76 -1.15 1.31
C PHE A 134 14.84 -1.72 2.25
N ARG A 135 15.92 -0.98 2.50
CA ARG A 135 16.93 -1.39 3.49
C ARG A 135 16.39 -1.20 4.90
N SER A 136 15.94 -2.28 5.52
CA SER A 136 15.45 -2.30 6.90
C SER A 136 16.57 -2.12 7.93
N TYR A 137 16.27 -1.38 8.99
CA TYR A 137 17.09 -1.20 10.19
C TYR A 137 16.27 -1.41 11.49
N LEU A 138 14.95 -1.32 11.45
CA LEU A 138 14.04 -1.39 12.60
C LEU A 138 13.35 -2.75 12.74
N LYS A 139 13.09 -3.44 11.63
CA LYS A 139 12.34 -4.72 11.59
C LYS A 139 12.77 -5.74 12.65
N ASP A 140 14.07 -5.96 12.81
CA ASP A 140 14.59 -6.99 13.71
C ASP A 140 14.38 -6.60 15.18
N MET A 141 14.64 -5.34 15.53
CA MET A 141 14.44 -4.83 16.89
C MET A 141 12.95 -4.80 17.25
N LEU A 142 12.09 -4.41 16.31
CA LEU A 142 10.65 -4.39 16.50
C LEU A 142 10.07 -5.80 16.71
N ALA A 143 10.59 -6.80 15.99
CA ALA A 143 10.20 -8.20 16.19
C ALA A 143 10.58 -8.70 17.59
N LEU A 144 11.77 -8.32 18.08
CA LEU A 144 12.24 -8.64 19.43
C LEU A 144 11.34 -8.00 20.50
N VAL A 145 11.08 -6.69 20.42
CA VAL A 145 10.22 -5.97 21.39
C VAL A 145 8.81 -6.59 21.43
N LYS A 146 8.22 -6.89 20.27
CA LYS A 146 6.89 -7.52 20.20
C LYS A 146 6.88 -8.92 20.81
N LYS A 147 7.97 -9.68 20.65
CA LYS A 147 8.12 -11.00 21.25
C LYS A 147 8.21 -10.92 22.77
N GLU A 148 9.04 -10.02 23.31
CA GLU A 148 9.16 -9.79 24.75
C GLU A 148 7.82 -9.36 25.38
N ARG A 149 7.10 -8.47 24.70
CA ARG A 149 5.77 -8.04 25.15
C ARG A 149 4.78 -9.20 25.19
N ALA A 150 4.74 -10.03 24.15
CA ALA A 150 3.85 -11.19 24.09
C ALA A 150 4.20 -12.25 25.14
N GLU A 151 5.49 -12.50 25.38
CA GLU A 151 5.95 -13.39 26.45
C GLU A 151 5.51 -12.86 27.83
N ARG A 152 5.68 -11.57 28.07
CA ARG A 152 5.27 -10.91 29.33
C ARG A 152 3.75 -10.95 29.55
N GLU A 153 2.98 -10.70 28.50
CA GLU A 153 1.51 -10.79 28.52
C GLU A 153 1.04 -12.23 28.79
N ALA A 154 1.69 -13.23 28.20
CA ALA A 154 1.40 -14.64 28.45
C ALA A 154 1.70 -15.06 29.90
N LEU A 155 2.67 -14.42 30.54
CA LEU A 155 2.98 -14.60 31.97
C LEU A 155 2.01 -13.82 32.89
N GLY A 156 1.07 -13.05 32.33
CA GLY A 156 0.09 -12.26 33.09
C GLY A 156 0.68 -11.02 33.77
N ALA A 157 1.87 -10.58 33.37
CA ALA A 157 2.50 -9.40 33.93
C ALA A 157 1.94 -8.10 33.32
N LEU A 158 2.02 -7.01 34.09
CA LEU A 158 1.57 -5.69 33.66
C LEU A 158 2.38 -5.17 32.45
N PRO A 159 1.76 -4.36 31.56
CA PRO A 159 2.45 -3.75 30.42
C PRO A 159 3.59 -2.83 30.89
N LEU A 160 4.70 -2.80 30.14
CA LEU A 160 5.87 -1.97 30.46
C LEU A 160 5.61 -0.48 30.20
N TYR A 161 4.89 -0.18 29.13
CA TYR A 161 4.49 1.16 28.74
C TYR A 161 3.03 1.14 28.30
N GLN A 162 2.31 2.22 28.56
CA GLN A 162 0.90 2.37 28.21
C GLN A 162 0.69 3.76 27.61
N ARG A 163 -0.19 3.85 26.60
CA ARG A 163 -0.55 5.15 26.03
C ARG A 163 -1.31 5.95 27.09
N THR A 164 -0.97 7.22 27.25
CA THR A 164 -1.72 8.14 28.10
C THR A 164 -3.07 8.44 27.45
N ILE A 165 -4.13 8.49 28.25
CA ILE A 165 -5.46 8.89 27.79
C ILE A 165 -5.43 10.42 27.60
N PRO A 166 -5.75 10.94 26.39
CA PRO A 166 -5.73 12.37 26.11
C PRO A 166 -6.84 13.14 26.84
#